data_AF-A0A846ZRF9-F1
#
_entry.id   AF-A0A846ZRF9-F1
#
_cell.length_a   1.000
_cell.length_b   1.000
_cell.length_c   1.000
_cell.angle_alpha   90.00
_cell.angle_beta   90.00
_cell.angle_gamma   90.00
#
_symmetry.space_group_name_H-M   'P 1'
#
loop_
_entity.id
_entity.type
_entity.pdbx_description
1 polymer ?
#
loop_
_entity_poly.entity_id
_entity_poly.type
_entity_poly.pdbx_seq_one_letter_code
_entity_poly.pdbx_strand_id
1 'polypeptide(L)'
;MKTIINNDQNEIIIKNSRFITHILKVYQLKEIDKYLNDMKKQYKKADHYCYAYKIDNLIKCSDDNEPSGTAGTPILDNIIKKNLNHILIIVIRYFGGIKLGTGPLYRAYNKASSSVIKNTNLIKDIRYINVELTIPYEQKTIIYEILEKKDIKDIIYQERITYIACIPEELLKILQIKKIDYKIL
;
A
#
# COMPACT_ATOMS: atom_id res chain seq x y z
N MET A 1 -3.28 7.70 0.95
CA MET A 1 -2.03 7.14 0.35
C MET A 1 -2.41 6.41 -0.95
N LYS A 2 -1.52 5.65 -1.57
CA LYS A 2 -1.83 4.79 -2.72
C LYS A 2 -1.55 3.32 -2.41
N THR A 3 -2.26 2.41 -3.07
CA THR A 3 -2.03 0.96 -3.00
C THR A 3 -2.31 0.33 -4.37
N ILE A 4 -2.29 -1.00 -4.45
CA ILE A 4 -2.60 -1.77 -5.66
C ILE A 4 -3.87 -2.61 -5.45
N ILE A 5 -4.54 -2.97 -6.53
CA ILE A 5 -5.65 -3.96 -6.49
C ILE A 5 -5.07 -5.37 -6.61
N ASN A 6 -4.26 -5.58 -7.63
CA ASN A 6 -3.65 -6.87 -7.96
C ASN A 6 -2.14 -6.80 -7.77
N ASN A 7 -1.57 -7.93 -7.35
CA ASN A 7 -0.13 -8.14 -7.37
C ASN A 7 0.38 -8.09 -8.81
N ASP A 8 1.62 -7.64 -8.98
CA ASP A 8 2.23 -7.47 -10.29
C ASP A 8 3.75 -7.72 -10.21
N GLN A 9 4.38 -7.93 -11.36
CA GLN A 9 5.80 -8.17 -11.45
C GLN A 9 6.40 -7.53 -12.69
N ASN A 10 7.69 -7.20 -12.59
CA ASN A 10 8.45 -6.71 -13.72
C ASN A 10 9.90 -7.18 -13.64
N GLU A 11 10.53 -7.39 -14.78
CA GLU A 11 11.91 -7.84 -14.87
C GLU A 11 12.77 -6.85 -15.64
N ILE A 12 14.01 -6.65 -15.17
CA ILE A 12 15.03 -5.91 -15.90
C ILE A 12 16.39 -6.62 -15.83
N ILE A 13 17.22 -6.40 -16.85
CA ILE A 13 18.61 -6.89 -16.90
C ILE A 13 19.56 -5.68 -16.85
N ILE A 14 20.55 -5.71 -15.96
CA ILE A 14 21.58 -4.67 -15.80
C ILE A 14 22.94 -5.34 -15.65
N LYS A 15 23.86 -5.09 -16.60
CA LYS A 15 25.20 -5.70 -16.64
C LYS A 15 25.15 -7.22 -16.39
N ASN A 16 24.33 -7.91 -17.18
CA ASN A 16 24.06 -9.35 -17.10
C ASN A 16 23.40 -9.85 -15.80
N SER A 17 23.25 -9.00 -14.78
CA SER A 17 22.48 -9.35 -13.59
C SER A 17 20.99 -9.19 -13.89
N ARG A 18 20.19 -10.18 -13.52
CA ARG A 18 18.74 -10.21 -13.73
C ARG A 18 18.05 -9.82 -12.43
N PHE A 19 17.12 -8.87 -12.50
CA PHE A 19 16.35 -8.37 -11.37
C PHE A 19 14.87 -8.58 -11.65
N ILE A 20 14.26 -9.51 -10.93
CA ILE A 20 12.83 -9.84 -11.01
C ILE A 20 12.15 -9.21 -9.81
N THR A 21 11.28 -8.24 -10.04
CA THR A 21 10.66 -7.46 -8.98
C THR A 21 9.19 -7.78 -8.89
N HIS A 22 8.72 -8.12 -7.70
CA HIS A 22 7.30 -8.27 -7.36
C HIS A 22 6.84 -7.09 -6.54
N ILE A 23 5.67 -6.56 -6.85
CA ILE A 23 4.92 -5.64 -5.99
C ILE A 23 3.66 -6.35 -5.52
N LEU A 24 3.51 -6.43 -4.21
CA LEU A 24 2.54 -7.29 -3.54
C LEU A 24 1.73 -6.47 -2.55
N LYS A 25 0.42 -6.72 -2.51
CA LYS A 25 -0.46 -6.15 -1.51
C LYS A 25 -0.37 -6.94 -0.21
N VAL A 26 -0.18 -6.25 0.90
CA VAL A 26 -0.04 -6.84 2.24
C VAL A 26 -0.68 -5.97 3.31
N TYR A 27 -1.36 -6.61 4.25
CA TYR A 27 -2.02 -5.98 5.39
C TYR A 27 -1.41 -6.39 6.74
N GLN A 28 -0.63 -7.48 6.78
CA GLN A 28 -0.01 -7.97 8.01
C GLN A 28 1.36 -8.62 7.77
N LEU A 29 2.20 -8.63 8.80
CA LEU A 29 3.56 -9.17 8.73
C LEU A 29 3.62 -10.65 8.32
N LYS A 30 2.64 -11.46 8.75
CA LYS A 30 2.56 -12.89 8.41
C LYS A 30 2.47 -13.14 6.89
N GLU A 31 1.88 -12.22 6.13
CA GLU A 31 1.82 -12.33 4.66
C GLU A 31 3.20 -12.13 4.03
N ILE A 32 4.02 -11.26 4.62
CA ILE A 32 5.38 -10.99 4.13
C ILE A 32 6.22 -12.25 4.21
N ASP A 33 6.22 -12.94 5.36
CA ASP A 33 6.96 -14.19 5.55
C ASP A 33 6.48 -15.27 4.58
N LYS A 34 5.16 -15.35 4.35
CA LYS A 34 4.59 -16.26 3.36
C LYS A 34 5.12 -15.95 1.95
N TYR A 35 5.03 -14.70 1.51
CA TYR A 35 5.51 -14.30 0.18
C TYR A 35 7.01 -14.53 0.02
N LEU A 36 7.84 -14.20 1.00
CA LEU A 36 9.28 -14.46 0.93
C LEU A 36 9.59 -15.96 0.78
N ASN A 37 8.87 -16.81 1.53
CA ASN A 37 9.03 -18.26 1.40
C ASN A 37 8.58 -18.77 0.03
N ASP A 38 7.47 -18.26 -0.50
CA ASP A 38 6.97 -18.63 -1.82
C ASP A 38 7.94 -18.17 -2.93
N MET A 39 8.50 -16.95 -2.83
CA MET A 39 9.52 -16.45 -3.74
C MET A 39 10.78 -17.32 -3.72
N LYS A 40 11.26 -17.75 -2.54
CA LYS A 40 12.41 -18.66 -2.41
C LYS A 40 12.17 -20.03 -3.05
N LYS A 41 10.94 -20.54 -2.98
CA LYS A 41 10.55 -21.80 -3.64
C LYS A 41 10.46 -21.65 -5.16
N GLN A 42 9.91 -20.53 -5.64
CA GLN A 42 9.71 -20.24 -7.05
C GLN A 42 11.03 -19.90 -7.76
N TYR A 43 11.84 -19.02 -7.19
CA TYR A 43 13.07 -18.50 -7.78
C TYR A 43 14.32 -19.16 -7.20
N LYS A 44 14.35 -20.49 -7.23
CA LYS A 44 15.48 -21.26 -6.69
C LYS A 44 16.81 -20.76 -7.28
N LYS A 45 17.85 -20.82 -6.45
CA LYS A 45 19.23 -20.41 -6.79
C LYS A 45 19.41 -18.91 -7.08
N ALA A 46 18.42 -18.06 -6.84
CA ALA A 46 18.68 -16.62 -6.81
C ALA A 46 19.66 -16.28 -5.67
N ASP A 47 20.52 -15.30 -5.91
CA ASP A 47 21.56 -14.88 -4.98
C ASP A 47 20.97 -14.07 -3.82
N HIS A 48 19.98 -13.23 -4.12
CA HIS A 48 19.38 -12.31 -3.15
C HIS A 48 17.88 -12.13 -3.38
N TYR A 49 17.15 -11.92 -2.29
CA TYR A 49 15.72 -11.62 -2.18
C TYR A 49 15.53 -10.35 -1.36
N CYS A 50 16.10 -9.25 -1.85
CA CYS A 50 16.04 -7.96 -1.17
C CYS A 50 14.59 -7.45 -1.18
N TYR A 51 14.17 -6.78 -0.11
CA TYR A 51 12.79 -6.32 -0.04
C TYR A 51 12.63 -5.05 0.81
N ALA A 52 11.51 -4.38 0.61
CA ALA A 52 11.01 -3.37 1.54
C ALA A 52 9.49 -3.37 1.56
N TYR A 53 8.92 -2.94 2.68
CA TYR A 53 7.47 -2.82 2.82
C TYR A 53 7.06 -1.61 3.64
N LYS A 54 5.82 -1.20 3.44
CA LYS A 54 5.10 -0.26 4.29
C LYS A 54 3.67 -0.75 4.51
N ILE A 55 3.32 -0.98 5.78
CA ILE A 55 1.97 -1.34 6.24
C ILE A 55 1.63 -0.37 7.36
N ASP A 56 0.90 0.69 7.03
CA ASP A 56 0.62 1.81 7.93
C ASP A 56 1.93 2.40 8.49
N ASN A 57 2.14 2.24 9.79
CA ASN A 57 3.33 2.70 10.51
C ASN A 57 4.48 1.68 10.50
N LEU A 58 4.23 0.45 10.07
CA LEU A 58 5.25 -0.59 9.98
C LEU A 58 6.05 -0.41 8.69
N ILE A 59 7.30 0.00 8.83
CA ILE A 59 8.22 0.26 7.73
C ILE A 59 9.51 -0.52 7.97
N LYS A 60 9.94 -1.31 6.97
CA LYS A 60 11.20 -2.04 7.04
C LYS A 60 11.74 -2.29 5.64
N CYS A 61 13.06 -2.41 5.55
CA CYS A 61 13.74 -2.91 4.37
C CYS A 61 14.82 -3.94 4.76
N SER A 62 15.27 -4.71 3.78
CA SER A 62 16.31 -5.72 3.93
C SER A 62 17.13 -5.81 2.66
N ASP A 63 18.45 -5.82 2.83
CA ASP A 63 19.42 -6.00 1.76
C ASP A 63 19.71 -7.49 1.44
N ASP A 64 19.17 -8.45 2.19
CA ASP A 64 19.42 -9.89 2.02
C ASP A 64 20.86 -10.27 1.63
N ASN A 65 21.83 -9.89 2.46
CA ASN A 65 23.28 -10.09 2.26
C ASN A 65 23.93 -9.31 1.10
N GLU A 66 23.19 -8.45 0.38
CA GLU A 66 23.83 -7.38 -0.39
C GLU A 66 24.56 -6.41 0.55
N PRO A 67 25.52 -5.61 0.03
CA PRO A 67 26.14 -4.56 0.82
C PRO A 67 25.11 -3.64 1.47
N SER A 68 25.31 -3.33 2.76
CA SER A 68 24.35 -2.58 3.57
C SER A 68 23.88 -1.29 2.90
N GLY A 69 22.56 -1.10 2.84
CA GLY A 69 21.89 0.06 2.29
C GLY A 69 21.88 0.16 0.76
N THR A 70 22.36 -0.87 0.04
CA THR A 70 22.43 -0.83 -1.42
C THR A 70 21.24 -1.46 -2.13
N ALA A 71 20.34 -2.15 -1.42
CA ALA A 71 19.21 -2.85 -2.02
C ALA A 71 17.88 -2.54 -1.34
N GLY A 72 17.75 -2.80 -0.05
CA GLY A 72 16.53 -2.54 0.72
C GLY A 72 16.16 -1.05 0.74
N THR A 73 17.13 -0.18 1.04
CA THR A 73 16.93 1.27 1.08
C THR A 73 16.37 1.84 -0.24
N PRO A 74 16.98 1.62 -1.42
CA PRO A 74 16.43 2.16 -2.67
C PRO A 74 15.05 1.61 -3.04
N ILE A 75 14.69 0.40 -2.60
CA ILE A 75 13.32 -0.13 -2.75
C ILE A 75 12.35 0.65 -1.86
N LEU A 76 12.71 0.86 -0.58
CA LEU A 76 11.91 1.62 0.37
C LEU A 76 11.72 3.08 -0.08
N ASP A 77 12.78 3.72 -0.57
CA ASP A 77 12.74 5.09 -1.06
C ASP A 77 11.68 5.27 -2.17
N ASN A 78 11.51 4.27 -3.04
CA ASN A 78 10.47 4.29 -4.06
C ASN A 78 9.07 4.11 -3.47
N ILE A 79 8.88 3.24 -2.48
CA ILE A 79 7.60 3.08 -1.76
C ILE A 79 7.19 4.43 -1.14
N ILE A 80 8.11 5.09 -0.44
CA ILE A 80 7.85 6.37 0.22
C ILE A 80 7.62 7.49 -0.79
N LYS A 81 8.50 7.64 -1.79
CA LYS A 81 8.39 8.67 -2.84
C LYS A 81 7.10 8.57 -3.64
N LYS A 82 6.58 7.36 -3.84
CA LYS A 82 5.31 7.12 -4.53
C LYS A 82 4.09 7.13 -3.59
N ASN A 83 4.31 7.43 -2.30
CA ASN A 83 3.30 7.50 -1.26
C ASN A 83 2.44 6.22 -1.16
N LEU A 84 3.12 5.07 -1.20
CA LEU A 84 2.49 3.76 -1.18
C LEU A 84 2.22 3.27 0.26
N ASN A 85 1.18 2.47 0.43
CA ASN A 85 0.82 1.81 1.69
C ASN A 85 0.20 0.43 1.41
N HIS A 86 0.30 -0.47 2.38
CA HIS A 86 -0.08 -1.87 2.24
C HIS A 86 0.65 -2.57 1.08
N ILE A 87 1.94 -2.24 0.93
CA ILE A 87 2.79 -2.72 -0.16
C ILE A 87 4.04 -3.38 0.39
N LEU A 88 4.38 -4.52 -0.21
CA LEU A 88 5.66 -5.20 -0.14
C LEU A 88 6.25 -5.23 -1.55
N ILE A 89 7.50 -4.82 -1.70
CA ILE A 89 8.28 -5.02 -2.92
C ILE A 89 9.42 -5.97 -2.62
N ILE A 90 9.50 -7.07 -3.38
CA ILE A 90 10.61 -8.03 -3.33
C ILE A 90 11.34 -7.96 -4.66
N VAL A 91 12.65 -7.75 -4.62
CA VAL A 91 13.54 -7.81 -5.79
C VAL A 91 14.40 -9.06 -5.66
N ILE A 92 14.14 -10.04 -6.51
CA ILE A 92 14.96 -11.23 -6.66
C ILE A 92 16.08 -10.92 -7.64
N ARG A 93 17.33 -11.17 -7.24
CA ARG A 93 18.50 -10.96 -8.08
C ARG A 93 19.21 -12.27 -8.41
N TYR A 94 19.50 -12.45 -9.70
CA TYR A 94 20.50 -13.41 -10.18
C TYR A 94 21.75 -12.63 -10.62
N PHE A 95 22.91 -12.98 -10.07
CA PHE A 95 24.19 -12.35 -10.34
C PHE A 95 24.70 -12.70 -11.73
N GLY A 96 25.05 -11.67 -12.50
CA GLY A 96 25.49 -11.81 -13.90
C GLY A 96 26.99 -11.99 -14.12
N GLY A 97 27.77 -12.32 -13.09
CA GLY A 97 29.24 -12.44 -13.19
C GLY A 97 30.01 -11.12 -13.09
N ILE A 98 29.35 -9.96 -13.23
CA ILE A 98 29.98 -8.62 -13.17
C ILE A 98 29.54 -7.88 -11.91
N LYS A 99 30.48 -7.56 -11.03
CA LYS A 99 30.22 -6.75 -9.84
C LYS A 99 29.80 -5.33 -10.24
N LEU A 100 28.70 -4.86 -9.65
CA LEU A 100 28.17 -3.52 -9.92
C LEU A 100 28.88 -2.43 -9.10
N GLY A 101 29.40 -2.75 -7.90
CA GLY A 101 29.81 -1.74 -6.92
C GLY A 101 28.60 -1.11 -6.22
N THR A 102 28.81 -0.43 -5.09
CA THR A 102 27.73 0.05 -4.20
C THR A 102 26.77 1.03 -4.87
N GLY A 103 27.30 2.09 -5.50
CA GLY A 103 26.48 3.11 -6.18
C GLY A 103 25.66 2.56 -7.36
N PRO A 104 26.27 1.81 -8.31
CA PRO A 104 25.51 1.21 -9.40
C PRO A 104 24.51 0.14 -8.93
N LEU A 105 24.80 -0.57 -7.84
CA LEU A 105 23.87 -1.54 -7.24
C LEU A 105 22.63 -0.84 -6.66
N TYR A 106 22.83 0.24 -5.91
CA TYR A 106 21.74 1.09 -5.43
C TYR A 106 20.83 1.55 -6.58
N ARG A 107 21.44 2.05 -7.67
CA ARG A 107 20.70 2.48 -8.86
C ARG A 107 19.97 1.33 -9.55
N ALA A 108 20.53 0.12 -9.53
CA ALA A 108 19.88 -1.06 -10.11
C ALA A 108 18.61 -1.44 -9.34
N TYR A 109 18.68 -1.55 -8.01
CA TYR A 109 17.51 -1.83 -7.16
C TYR A 109 16.47 -0.71 -7.21
N ASN A 110 16.91 0.54 -7.23
CA ASN A 110 16.00 1.67 -7.41
C ASN A 110 15.29 1.61 -8.78
N LYS A 111 16.00 1.30 -9.86
CA LYS A 111 15.41 1.16 -11.20
C LYS A 111 14.43 -0.02 -11.26
N ALA A 112 14.78 -1.17 -10.67
CA ALA A 112 13.96 -2.37 -10.66
C ALA A 112 12.60 -2.12 -9.96
N SER A 113 12.64 -1.59 -8.74
CA SER A 113 11.44 -1.24 -7.96
C SER A 113 10.62 -0.10 -8.59
N SER A 114 11.27 0.93 -9.11
CA SER A 114 10.57 2.02 -9.82
C SER A 114 9.86 1.51 -11.09
N SER A 115 10.48 0.57 -11.80
CA SER A 115 9.92 0.01 -13.03
C SER A 115 8.66 -0.81 -12.77
N VAL A 116 8.64 -1.65 -11.73
CA VAL A 116 7.40 -2.38 -11.39
C VAL A 116 6.29 -1.40 -10.98
N ILE A 117 6.59 -0.42 -10.13
CA ILE A 117 5.59 0.57 -9.68
C ILE A 117 5.01 1.36 -10.87
N LYS A 118 5.84 1.67 -11.88
CA LYS A 118 5.38 2.37 -13.08
C LYS A 118 4.41 1.52 -13.92
N ASN A 119 4.61 0.21 -13.95
CA ASN A 119 3.82 -0.71 -14.76
C ASN A 119 2.55 -1.19 -14.05
N THR A 120 2.48 -1.02 -12.72
CA THR A 120 1.33 -1.44 -11.92
C THR A 120 0.29 -0.31 -11.78
N ASN A 121 -0.99 -0.67 -11.87
CA ASN A 121 -2.08 0.27 -11.66
C ASN A 121 -2.21 0.65 -10.18
N LEU A 122 -1.95 1.92 -9.86
CA LEU A 122 -2.05 2.46 -8.51
C LEU A 122 -3.41 3.08 -8.26
N ILE A 123 -4.04 2.72 -7.14
CA ILE A 123 -5.31 3.29 -6.67
C ILE A 123 -5.12 4.08 -5.39
N LYS A 124 -6.09 4.94 -5.04
CA LYS A 124 -6.11 5.58 -3.73
C LYS A 124 -6.39 4.52 -2.66
N ASP A 125 -5.59 4.58 -1.60
CA ASP A 125 -5.81 3.81 -0.38
C ASP A 125 -6.62 4.68 0.57
N ILE A 126 -7.93 4.39 0.64
CA ILE A 126 -8.92 5.13 1.44
C ILE A 126 -9.48 4.16 2.47
N ARG A 127 -9.32 4.52 3.75
CA ARG A 127 -9.92 3.76 4.85
C ARG A 127 -11.38 4.16 4.98
N TYR A 128 -12.25 3.16 4.95
CA TYR A 128 -13.67 3.31 5.21
C TYR A 128 -14.00 2.86 6.63
N ILE A 129 -14.96 3.52 7.24
CA ILE A 129 -15.45 3.22 8.59
C ILE A 129 -16.98 3.18 8.57
N ASN A 130 -17.54 2.35 9.44
CA ASN A 130 -18.98 2.35 9.67
C ASN A 130 -19.30 3.39 10.74
N VAL A 131 -20.30 4.22 10.47
CA VAL A 131 -20.78 5.23 11.40
C VAL A 131 -22.30 5.20 11.48
N GLU A 132 -22.80 5.58 12.64
CA GLU A 132 -24.18 5.90 12.91
C GLU A 132 -24.28 7.42 13.12
N LEU A 133 -25.13 8.09 12.36
CA LEU A 133 -25.32 9.54 12.36
C LEU A 133 -26.76 9.85 12.76
N THR A 134 -26.98 10.58 13.85
CA THR A 134 -28.34 10.88 14.33
C THR A 134 -28.63 12.37 14.28
N ILE A 135 -29.50 12.79 13.37
CA ILE A 135 -29.79 14.21 13.13
C ILE A 135 -31.28 14.58 13.28
N PRO A 136 -31.60 15.85 13.59
CA PRO A 136 -32.96 16.36 13.48
C PRO A 136 -33.44 16.38 12.02
N TYR A 137 -34.76 16.38 11.80
CA TYR A 137 -35.32 16.43 10.45
C TYR A 137 -34.95 17.72 9.69
N GLU A 138 -34.78 18.83 10.41
CA GLU A 138 -34.42 20.14 9.86
C GLU A 138 -33.04 20.14 9.23
N GLN A 139 -32.15 19.24 9.68
CA GLN A 139 -30.78 19.12 9.17
C GLN A 139 -30.67 18.07 8.07
N LYS A 140 -31.76 17.45 7.61
CA LYS A 140 -31.73 16.37 6.61
C LYS A 140 -30.96 16.73 5.34
N THR A 141 -31.04 17.98 4.90
CA THR A 141 -30.34 18.46 3.69
C THR A 141 -28.81 18.43 3.85
N ILE A 142 -28.29 18.66 5.05
CA ILE A 142 -26.84 18.67 5.31
C ILE A 142 -26.21 17.29 5.09
N ILE A 143 -26.96 16.22 5.34
CA ILE A 143 -26.48 14.85 5.14
C ILE A 143 -26.24 14.58 3.65
N TYR A 144 -27.09 15.12 2.78
CA TYR A 144 -26.92 14.97 1.33
C TYR A 144 -25.76 15.81 0.76
N GLU A 145 -25.26 16.82 1.50
CA GLU A 145 -24.03 17.52 1.14
C GLU A 145 -22.77 16.71 1.47
N ILE A 146 -22.85 15.81 2.45
CA ILE A 146 -21.69 15.11 3.03
C ILE A 146 -21.61 13.66 2.57
N LEU A 147 -22.76 12.98 2.51
CA LEU A 147 -22.86 11.57 2.15
C LEU A 147 -23.35 11.42 0.73
N GLU A 148 -22.71 10.51 -0.01
CA GLU A 148 -23.29 10.01 -1.24
C GLU A 148 -24.31 8.90 -0.92
N LYS A 149 -25.31 8.72 -1.80
CA LYS A 149 -26.31 7.66 -1.64
C LYS A 149 -25.69 6.26 -1.50
N LYS A 150 -24.54 6.02 -2.14
CA LYS A 150 -23.81 4.74 -2.08
C LYS A 150 -23.20 4.45 -0.70
N ASP A 151 -22.96 5.50 0.10
CA ASP A 151 -22.34 5.38 1.42
C ASP A 151 -23.37 5.00 2.49
N ILE A 152 -24.65 5.28 2.26
CA ILE A 152 -25.75 5.01 3.19
C ILE A 152 -26.19 3.54 3.05
N LYS A 153 -26.06 2.80 4.14
CA LYS A 153 -26.49 1.39 4.25
C LYS A 153 -27.94 1.27 4.70
N ASP A 154 -28.35 2.12 5.64
CA ASP A 154 -29.71 2.11 6.17
C ASP A 154 -30.11 3.49 6.71
N ILE A 155 -31.43 3.74 6.77
CA ILE A 155 -32.02 4.96 7.32
C ILE A 155 -33.20 4.59 8.21
N ILE A 156 -33.13 5.01 9.48
CA ILE A 156 -34.16 4.77 10.49
C ILE A 156 -34.85 6.10 10.81
N TYR A 157 -36.17 6.15 10.65
CA TYR A 157 -36.99 7.33 10.92
C TYR A 157 -37.74 7.16 12.25
N GLN A 158 -37.44 8.01 13.23
CA GLN A 158 -38.12 8.10 14.52
C GLN A 158 -38.34 9.59 14.85
N GLU A 159 -38.22 9.98 16.13
CA GLU A 159 -38.15 11.39 16.54
C GLU A 159 -36.99 12.14 15.86
N ARG A 160 -35.91 11.40 15.53
CA ARG A 160 -34.75 11.85 14.76
C ARG A 160 -34.50 10.88 13.60
N ILE A 161 -33.72 11.32 12.62
CA ILE A 161 -33.29 10.47 11.51
C ILE A 161 -31.92 9.89 11.86
N THR A 162 -31.80 8.57 11.82
CA THR A 162 -30.53 7.86 12.01
C THR A 162 -30.06 7.27 10.69
N TYR A 163 -28.85 7.60 10.27
CA TYR A 163 -28.20 7.04 9.09
C TYR A 163 -27.11 6.07 9.52
N ILE A 164 -27.19 4.84 9.03
CA ILE A 164 -26.09 3.88 9.09
C ILE A 164 -25.31 4.01 7.79
N ALA A 165 -24.06 4.46 7.87
CA ALA A 165 -23.25 4.75 6.68
C ALA A 165 -21.86 4.14 6.77
N CYS A 166 -21.27 3.85 5.61
CA CYS A 166 -19.88 3.44 5.46
C CYS A 166 -19.15 4.51 4.65
N ILE A 167 -18.35 5.32 5.33
CA ILE A 167 -17.78 6.55 4.77
C ILE A 167 -16.25 6.53 4.82
N PRO A 168 -15.56 7.29 3.97
CA PRO A 168 -14.14 7.56 4.15
C PRO A 168 -13.87 8.15 5.54
N GLU A 169 -12.87 7.63 6.26
CA GLU A 169 -12.48 8.10 7.60
C GLU A 169 -12.16 9.61 7.62
N GLU A 170 -11.69 10.16 6.51
CA GLU A 170 -11.42 11.60 6.35
C GLU A 170 -12.68 12.47 6.50
N LEU A 171 -13.89 11.94 6.22
CA LEU A 171 -15.15 12.66 6.37
C LEU A 171 -15.53 12.90 7.84
N LEU A 172 -14.93 12.18 8.80
CA LEU A 172 -15.18 12.42 10.24
C LEU A 172 -14.87 13.87 10.65
N LYS A 173 -13.85 14.48 10.04
CA LYS A 173 -13.49 15.89 10.30
C LYS A 173 -14.59 16.84 9.82
N ILE A 174 -15.20 16.54 8.68
CA ILE A 174 -16.30 17.35 8.13
C ILE A 174 -17.53 17.24 9.04
N LEU A 175 -17.85 16.04 9.50
CA LEU A 175 -18.94 15.81 10.46
C LEU A 175 -18.73 16.63 11.74
N GLN A 176 -17.51 16.66 12.28
CA GLN A 176 -17.17 17.49 13.46
C GLN A 176 -17.34 18.99 13.19
N ILE A 177 -16.82 19.49 12.05
CA ILE A 177 -16.93 20.92 11.68
C ILE A 177 -18.39 21.34 11.52
N LYS A 178 -19.21 20.47 10.91
CA LYS A 178 -20.65 20.68 10.71
C LYS A 178 -21.49 20.38 11.96
N LYS A 179 -20.86 19.99 13.08
CA LYS A 179 -21.50 19.66 14.37
C LYS A 179 -22.57 18.56 14.23
N ILE A 180 -22.28 17.55 13.43
CA ILE A 180 -23.13 16.37 13.28
C ILE A 180 -22.67 15.32 14.27
N ASP A 181 -23.58 14.89 15.15
CA ASP A 181 -23.31 13.83 16.10
C ASP A 181 -23.20 12.48 15.37
N TYR A 182 -22.15 11.74 15.71
CA TYR A 182 -21.91 10.41 15.16
C TYR A 182 -21.32 9.46 16.18
N LYS A 183 -21.53 8.17 15.94
CA LYS A 183 -20.91 7.06 16.64
C LYS A 183 -20.21 6.16 15.63
N ILE A 184 -18.94 5.83 15.88
CA ILE A 184 -18.23 4.83 15.08
C ILE A 184 -18.71 3.45 15.54
N LEU A 185 -19.07 2.59 14.58
CA LEU A 185 -19.57 1.24 14.80
C LEU A 185 -18.45 0.19 14.72
#